data_AF-R9CKF4-F1
#
_entry.id   AF-R9CKF4-F1
#
_cell.length_a   1.000
_cell.length_b   1.000
_cell.length_c   1.000
_cell.angle_alpha   90.00
_cell.angle_beta   90.00
_cell.angle_gamma   90.00
#
_symmetry.space_group_name_H-M   'P 1'
#
loop_
_entity.id
_entity.type
_entity.pdbx_description
1 polymer ?
#
loop_
_entity_poly.entity_id
_entity_poly.type
_entity_poly.pdbx_seq_one_letter_code
_entity_poly.pdbx_strand_id
1 'polypeptide(L)' 'MNSYNLIMRLQAKMQDPRFAERFNRIVSEFNSIPGVQQEVMRIAQIEDEKKREKAISKLPDRVKRLVREVNSLLNE' A
#
# COMPACT_ATOMS: atom_id res chain seq x y z
N MET A 1 14.59 5.49 -3.40
CA MET A 1 14.09 6.53 -2.46
C MET A 1 14.19 5.98 -1.04
N ASN A 2 14.72 6.75 -0.09
CA ASN A 2 14.83 6.31 1.31
C ASN A 2 13.43 6.30 1.96
N SER A 3 13.07 5.25 2.70
CA SER A 3 11.77 5.03 3.34
C SER A 3 11.32 6.22 4.21
N TYR A 4 12.28 6.95 4.78
CA TYR A 4 12.02 8.18 5.54
C TYR A 4 11.37 9.29 4.70
N ASN A 5 11.81 9.46 3.46
CA ASN A 5 11.28 10.48 2.55
C ASN A 5 9.85 10.14 2.11
N LEU A 6 9.52 8.84 2.00
CA LEU A 6 8.15 8.40 1.72
C LEU A 6 7.20 8.73 2.88
N ILE A 7 7.63 8.47 4.12
CA ILE A 7 6.82 8.77 5.32
C ILE A 7 6.55 10.28 5.42
N MET A 8 7.56 11.12 5.21
CA MET A 8 7.38 12.59 5.25
C MET A 8 6.43 13.07 4.14
N ARG A 9 6.56 12.57 2.91
CA ARG A 9 5.66 12.94 1.80
C ARG A 9 4.23 12.49 2.06
N LEU A 10 4.04 11.30 2.61
CA LEU A 10 2.72 10.81 3.03
C LEU A 10 2.14 11.70 4.12
N GLN A 11 2.89 12.01 5.17
CA GLN A 11 2.44 12.91 6.25
C GLN A 11 2.06 14.29 5.73
N ALA A 12 2.82 14.85 4.79
CA ALA A 12 2.49 16.13 4.15
C ALA A 12 1.17 16.04 3.34
N LYS A 13 0.99 14.99 2.52
CA LYS A 13 -0.25 14.78 1.77
C LYS A 13 -1.46 14.52 2.68
N MET A 14 -1.27 13.90 3.83
CA MET A 14 -2.33 13.69 4.83
C MET A 14 -2.86 14.99 5.44
N GLN A 15 -2.21 16.14 5.23
CA GLN A 15 -2.77 17.45 5.59
C GLN A 15 -3.88 17.89 4.65
N ASP A 16 -3.95 17.36 3.42
CA ASP A 16 -5.09 17.57 2.52
C ASP A 16 -6.25 16.67 2.97
N PRO A 17 -7.40 17.24 3.40
CA PRO A 17 -8.53 16.46 3.87
C PRO A 17 -9.12 15.52 2.81
N ARG A 18 -9.05 15.88 1.52
CA ARG A 18 -9.53 15.03 0.42
C ARG A 18 -8.62 13.83 0.22
N PHE A 19 -7.30 14.07 0.27
CA PHE A 19 -6.31 12.99 0.22
C PHE A 19 -6.47 12.07 1.43
N ALA A 20 -6.55 12.64 2.64
CA ALA A 20 -6.66 11.89 3.88
C ALA A 20 -7.91 11.02 3.94
N GLU A 21 -9.05 11.54 3.48
CA GLU A 21 -10.29 10.77 3.39
C GLU A 21 -10.14 9.56 2.47
N ARG A 22 -9.62 9.76 1.24
CA ARG A 22 -9.40 8.69 0.27
C ARG A 22 -8.41 7.66 0.80
N PHE A 23 -7.30 8.10 1.35
CA PHE A 23 -6.28 7.23 1.93
C PHE A 23 -6.85 6.40 3.09
N ASN A 24 -7.59 7.02 4.02
CA ASN A 24 -8.20 6.32 5.15
C ASN A 24 -9.24 5.29 4.70
N ARG A 25 -10.03 5.57 3.65
CA ARG A 25 -10.94 4.57 3.07
C ARG A 25 -10.17 3.38 2.52
N ILE A 26 -9.10 3.62 1.77
CA ILE A 26 -8.26 2.55 1.22
C ILE A 26 -7.62 1.71 2.33
N VAL A 27 -7.10 2.35 3.38
CA VAL A 27 -6.53 1.65 4.56
C VAL A 27 -7.60 0.86 5.30
N SER A 28 -8.81 1.41 5.47
CA SER A 28 -9.93 0.70 6.10
C SER A 28 -10.33 -0.53 5.30
N GLU A 29 -10.45 -0.40 3.97
CA GLU A 29 -10.72 -1.52 3.08
C GLU A 29 -9.61 -2.56 3.11
N PHE A 30 -8.35 -2.13 3.15
CA PHE A 30 -7.21 -3.01 3.28
C PHE A 30 -7.30 -3.80 4.59
N ASN A 31 -7.50 -3.13 5.72
CA ASN A 31 -7.64 -3.77 7.03
C ASN A 31 -8.86 -4.68 7.14
N SER A 32 -9.88 -4.49 6.30
CA SER A 32 -11.05 -5.38 6.24
C SER A 32 -10.76 -6.74 5.61
N ILE A 33 -9.61 -6.92 4.95
CA ILE A 33 -9.22 -8.18 4.30
C ILE A 33 -8.44 -9.04 5.31
N PRO A 34 -9.01 -10.16 5.79
CA PRO A 34 -8.35 -11.00 6.78
C PRO A 34 -6.98 -11.49 6.29
N GLY A 35 -5.97 -11.41 7.15
CA GLY A 35 -4.61 -11.88 6.85
C GLY A 35 -3.81 -11.03 5.87
N VAL A 36 -4.37 -9.96 5.29
CA VAL A 36 -3.65 -9.16 4.28
C VAL A 36 -2.41 -8.47 4.85
N GLN A 37 -2.49 -7.98 6.09
CA GLN A 37 -1.35 -7.32 6.74
C GLN A 37 -0.18 -8.30 6.88
N GLN A 38 -0.46 -9.54 7.31
CA GLN A 38 0.54 -10.60 7.46
C GLN A 38 1.13 -11.00 6.10
N GLU A 39 0.30 -11.10 5.07
CA GLU A 39 0.74 -11.42 3.71
C GLU A 39 1.67 -10.34 3.15
N VAL A 40 1.31 -9.07 3.32
CA VAL A 40 2.13 -7.94 2.85
C VAL A 40 3.44 -7.83 3.61
N MET A 41 3.44 -8.03 4.94
CA MET A 41 4.69 -8.08 5.71
C MET A 41 5.60 -9.23 5.25
N ARG A 42 5.03 -10.40 4.96
CA ARG A 42 5.78 -11.54 4.41
C ARG A 42 6.40 -11.19 3.06
N ILE A 43 5.64 -10.56 2.17
CA ILE A 43 6.11 -10.15 0.85
C ILE A 43 7.22 -9.09 0.94
N ALA A 44 7.09 -8.12 1.84
CA ALA A 44 8.07 -7.06 2.03
C ALA A 44 9.44 -7.57 2.52
N GLN A 45 9.46 -8.72 3.20
CA GLN A 45 10.68 -9.39 3.64
C GLN A 45 11.35 -10.23 2.54
N ILE A 46 10.72 -10.39 1.36
CA ILE A 46 11.33 -11.12 0.25
C ILE A 46 12.38 -10.23 -0.41
N GLU A 47 13.64 -10.61 -0.26
CA GLU A 47 14.79 -9.91 -0.86
C GLU A 47 14.87 -10.12 -2.38
N ASP A 48 14.49 -11.30 -2.87
CA ASP A 48 14.47 -11.65 -4.28
C ASP A 48 13.31 -10.97 -5.02
N GLU A 49 13.65 -10.08 -5.95
CA GLU A 49 12.68 -9.29 -6.69
C GLU A 49 11.68 -10.12 -7.51
N LYS A 50 12.13 -11.20 -8.16
CA LYS A 50 11.24 -12.10 -8.93
C LYS A 50 10.28 -12.83 -8.01
N LYS A 51 10.75 -13.30 -6.85
CA LYS A 51 9.88 -13.99 -5.87
C LYS A 51 8.88 -13.01 -5.26
N ARG A 52 9.29 -11.78 -4.99
CA ARG A 52 8.43 -10.71 -4.49
C ARG A 52 7.33 -10.38 -5.49
N GLU A 53 7.66 -10.16 -6.76
CA GLU A 53 6.66 -9.92 -7.82
C GLU A 53 5.66 -11.07 -7.95
N LYS A 54 6.15 -12.32 -7.91
CA LYS A 54 5.30 -13.51 -7.96
C LYS A 54 4.39 -13.65 -6.73
N ALA A 55 4.83 -13.20 -5.57
CA ALA A 55 4.00 -13.20 -4.37
C ALA A 55 2.95 -12.08 -4.41
N ILE A 56 3.32 -10.89 -4.92
CA ILE A 56 2.39 -9.78 -5.18
C ILE A 56 1.30 -10.19 -6.17
N SER A 57 1.65 -10.93 -7.23
CA SER A 57 0.67 -11.36 -8.23
C SER A 57 -0.38 -12.33 -7.70
N LYS A 58 -0.05 -13.08 -6.64
CA LYS A 58 -0.94 -13.99 -5.92
C LYS A 58 -1.85 -13.33 -4.90
N LEU A 59 -1.63 -12.05 -4.58
CA LEU A 59 -2.54 -11.31 -3.71
C LEU A 59 -3.96 -11.33 -4.30
N PRO A 60 -5.01 -11.29 -3.47
CA PRO A 60 -6.37 -11.13 -3.97
C PRO A 60 -6.49 -9.89 -4.86
N ASP A 61 -7.32 -9.95 -5.91
CA ASP A 61 -7.49 -8.83 -6.84
C ASP A 61 -7.91 -7.53 -6.15
N ARG A 62 -8.67 -7.66 -5.05
CA ARG A 62 -9.03 -6.53 -4.19
C ARG A 62 -7.79 -5.84 -3.60
N VAL A 63 -6.81 -6.59 -3.11
CA VAL A 63 -5.57 -6.04 -2.55
C VAL A 63 -4.72 -5.38 -3.64
N LYS A 64 -4.57 -6.02 -4.80
CA LYS A 64 -3.87 -5.43 -5.96
C LYS A 64 -4.49 -4.10 -6.38
N ARG A 65 -5.83 -4.01 -6.37
CA ARG A 65 -6.55 -2.77 -6.68
C ARG A 65 -6.26 -1.67 -5.66
N LEU A 66 -6.38 -1.98 -4.36
CA LEU A 66 -6.09 -1.02 -3.28
C LEU A 66 -4.65 -0.49 -3.34
N VAL A 67 -3.66 -1.35 -3.60
CA VAL A 67 -2.25 -0.93 -3.77
C VAL A 67 -2.08 0.01 -4.96
N ARG A 68 -2.76 -0.27 -6.09
CA ARG A 68 -2.74 0.63 -7.26
C ARG A 68 -3.38 1.98 -6.94
N GLU A 69 -4.50 2.00 -6.23
CA GLU A 69 -5.18 3.23 -5.81
C GLU A 69 -4.30 4.09 -4.89
N VAL A 70 -3.62 3.50 -3.91
CA VAL A 70 -2.64 4.24 -3.07
C VAL A 70 -1.51 4.81 -3.92
N ASN A 71 -0.95 4.01 -4.84
CA ASN A 71 0.14 4.48 -5.69
C ASN A 71 -0.30 5.62 -6.62
N SER A 72 -1.51 5.55 -7.19
CA SER A 72 -2.07 6.65 -7.96
C SER A 72 -2.25 7.90 -7.10
N LEU A 73 -2.83 7.77 -5.90
CA LEU A 73 -3.07 8.88 -4.97
C LEU A 73 -1.75 9.56 -4.52
N LEU A 74 -0.67 8.80 -4.38
CA LEU A 74 0.66 9.32 -4.02
C LEU A 74 1.37 10.02 -5.18
N ASN A 75 1.03 9.70 -6.43
CA ASN A 75 1.64 10.25 -7.64
C ASN A 75 0.79 11.34 -8.32
N GLU A 76 -0.44 11.60 -7.85
CA GLU A 76 -1.18 12.84 -8.10
C GLU A 76 -0.46 14.07 -7.50
#